data_AF-A0A9W4MKI2-F1
#
_entry.id   AF-A0A9W4MKI2-F1
#
_cell.length_a   1.000
_cell.length_b   1.000
_cell.length_c   1.000
_cell.angle_alpha   90.00
_cell.angle_beta   90.00
_cell.angle_gamma   90.00
#
_symmetry.space_group_name_H-M   'P 1'
#
loop_
_entity.id
_entity.type
_entity.pdbx_description
1 polymer ?
#
loop_
_entity_poly.entity_id
_entity_poly.type
_entity_poly.pdbx_seq_one_letter_code
_entity_poly.pdbx_strand_id
1 'polypeptide(L)'
;MKRIAKTMSSKLILLSALWAFWSFFYSGTWSTYLGTYFTVRARALSSLISPFFCIVGCFGLGFILDMKGLSQRRRAQIGLYTVVILNVAVYIWSIIMQSKFNRADPGAIDWDDSLYASSFLPYFFVQTTGPLSQSYMYWLLSSFATDAQENVRNGAAFRCIEAVGQAVAYGMNTQTTNDPMVGFCVTFALLGAALCPMIMLVNTTPDRIPADIVAEEQDAARQKIEGV
;
A
#
# COMPACT_ATOMS: atom_id res chain seq x y z
N MET A 1 -13.86 -9.29 -23.66
CA MET A 1 -14.13 -7.89 -23.26
C MET A 1 -15.30 -7.73 -22.28
N LYS A 2 -16.51 -8.26 -22.51
CA LYS A 2 -17.66 -8.10 -21.57
C LYS A 2 -17.39 -8.57 -20.12
N ARG A 3 -16.69 -9.69 -19.92
CA ARG A 3 -16.28 -10.15 -18.58
C ARG A 3 -15.30 -9.19 -17.91
N ILE A 4 -14.39 -8.56 -18.67
CA ILE A 4 -13.40 -7.59 -18.18
C ILE A 4 -14.08 -6.31 -17.70
N ALA A 5 -15.01 -5.77 -18.49
CA ALA A 5 -15.81 -4.61 -18.08
C ALA A 5 -16.68 -4.89 -16.85
N LYS A 6 -17.27 -6.09 -16.76
CA LYS A 6 -18.06 -6.51 -15.59
C LYS A 6 -17.22 -6.66 -14.31
N THR A 7 -16.00 -7.17 -14.44
CA THR A 7 -15.05 -7.28 -13.33
C THR A 7 -14.53 -5.91 -12.90
N MET A 8 -14.18 -5.02 -13.85
CA MET A 8 -13.80 -3.63 -13.57
C MET A 8 -14.92 -2.80 -12.92
N SER A 9 -16.18 -3.09 -13.24
CA SER A 9 -17.35 -2.46 -12.63
C SER A 9 -17.84 -3.17 -11.36
N SER A 10 -17.15 -4.22 -10.91
CA SER A 10 -17.50 -4.92 -9.67
C SER A 10 -17.26 -4.00 -8.48
N LYS A 11 -18.13 -4.06 -7.48
CA LYS A 11 -18.02 -3.27 -6.24
C LYS A 11 -16.63 -3.39 -5.63
N LEU A 12 -15.99 -4.54 -5.77
CA LEU A 12 -14.64 -4.81 -5.30
C LEU A 12 -13.59 -3.88 -5.94
N ILE A 13 -13.56 -3.78 -7.28
CA ILE A 13 -12.59 -2.94 -7.98
C ILE A 13 -12.88 -1.45 -7.75
N LEU A 14 -14.16 -1.06 -7.74
CA LEU A 14 -14.56 0.32 -7.48
C LEU A 14 -14.18 0.78 -6.06
N LEU A 15 -14.37 -0.08 -5.05
CA LEU A 15 -14.00 0.19 -3.66
C LEU A 15 -12.48 0.14 -3.46
N SER A 16 -11.77 -0.73 -4.18
CA SER A 16 -10.31 -0.82 -4.12
C SER A 16 -9.58 0.24 -4.95
N ALA A 17 -10.25 0.89 -5.91
CA ALA A 17 -9.63 1.82 -6.87
C ALA A 17 -9.03 3.04 -6.18
N LEU A 18 -9.74 3.63 -5.21
CA LEU A 18 -9.24 4.79 -4.46
C LEU A 18 -8.01 4.42 -3.61
N TRP A 19 -8.00 3.22 -3.03
CA TRP A 19 -6.83 2.70 -2.32
C TRP A 19 -5.66 2.42 -3.26
N ALA A 20 -5.91 1.81 -4.42
CA ALA A 20 -4.90 1.54 -5.45
C ALA A 20 -4.25 2.84 -5.94
N PHE A 21 -5.07 3.86 -6.19
CA PHE A 21 -4.60 5.18 -6.60
C PHE A 21 -3.71 5.81 -5.54
N TRP A 22 -4.11 5.71 -4.27
CA TRP A 22 -3.35 6.23 -3.14
C TRP A 22 -2.04 5.45 -2.88
N SER A 23 -2.05 4.14 -3.06
CA SER A 23 -0.99 3.22 -2.59
C SER A 23 0.39 3.45 -3.22
N PHE A 24 0.50 4.22 -4.30
CA PHE A 24 1.80 4.67 -4.82
C PHE A 24 1.91 6.19 -4.96
N PHE A 25 0.88 6.93 -4.58
CA PHE A 25 0.85 8.38 -4.68
C PHE A 25 1.92 9.04 -3.80
N TYR A 26 2.24 8.41 -2.65
CA TYR A 26 3.24 8.90 -1.71
C TYR A 26 4.67 8.93 -2.28
N SER A 27 4.98 8.13 -3.31
CA SER A 27 6.35 7.99 -3.82
C SER A 27 6.92 9.29 -4.39
N GLY A 28 6.06 10.13 -5.00
CA GLY A 28 6.50 11.41 -5.56
C GLY A 28 6.95 12.38 -4.48
N THR A 29 6.10 12.62 -3.49
CA THR A 29 6.35 13.60 -2.41
C THR A 29 7.58 13.26 -1.59
N TRP A 30 7.76 11.98 -1.21
CA TRP A 30 8.92 11.57 -0.41
C TRP A 30 10.22 11.56 -1.21
N SER A 31 10.17 11.32 -2.53
CA SER A 31 11.33 11.44 -3.40
C SER A 31 11.81 12.90 -3.47
N THR A 32 10.88 13.86 -3.57
CA THR A 32 11.22 15.30 -3.52
C THR A 32 11.75 15.71 -2.17
N TYR A 33 11.12 15.29 -1.07
CA TYR A 33 11.63 15.55 0.28
C TYR A 33 13.08 15.07 0.43
N LEU A 34 13.39 13.86 -0.03
CA LEU A 34 14.73 13.32 0.00
C LEU A 34 15.67 14.11 -0.93
N GLY A 35 15.20 14.52 -2.11
CA GLY A 35 15.95 15.32 -3.09
C GLY A 35 16.28 16.74 -2.63
N THR A 36 15.40 17.37 -1.86
CA THR A 36 15.53 18.77 -1.41
C THR A 36 16.42 18.90 -0.18
N TYR A 37 16.31 18.00 0.79
CA TYR A 37 16.94 18.17 2.10
C TYR A 37 18.19 17.30 2.34
N PHE A 38 18.50 16.33 1.48
CA PHE A 38 19.61 15.39 1.71
C PHE A 38 20.70 15.45 0.63
N THR A 39 21.96 15.24 1.06
CA THR A 39 23.11 15.12 0.14
C THR A 39 23.02 13.87 -0.74
N VAL A 40 23.73 13.87 -1.87
CA VAL A 40 23.78 12.70 -2.79
C VAL A 40 24.22 11.42 -2.07
N ARG A 41 25.16 11.52 -1.12
CA ARG A 41 25.66 10.39 -0.32
C ARG A 41 24.57 9.81 0.56
N ALA A 42 23.89 10.67 1.32
CA ALA A 42 22.77 10.30 2.17
C ALA A 42 21.62 9.69 1.34
N ARG A 43 21.33 10.23 0.16
CA ARG A 43 20.31 9.67 -0.76
C ARG A 43 20.64 8.28 -1.27
N ALA A 44 21.90 8.04 -1.67
CA ALA A 44 22.33 6.73 -2.13
C ALA A 44 22.20 5.67 -1.02
N LEU A 45 22.57 6.01 0.20
CA LEU A 45 22.41 5.13 1.36
C LEU A 45 20.93 4.84 1.65
N SER A 46 20.10 5.88 1.64
CA SER A 46 18.64 5.80 1.82
C SER A 46 17.99 4.86 0.79
N SER A 47 18.37 4.98 -0.49
CA SER A 47 17.84 4.12 -1.56
C SER A 47 18.30 2.67 -1.48
N LEU A 48 19.39 2.37 -0.74
CA LEU A 48 19.84 1.01 -0.49
C LEU A 48 19.15 0.39 0.73
N ILE A 49 19.09 1.13 1.84
CA ILE A 49 18.58 0.64 3.13
C ILE A 49 17.07 0.45 3.09
N SER A 50 16.33 1.44 2.60
CA SER A 50 14.86 1.42 2.62
C SER A 50 14.24 0.18 1.97
N PRO A 51 14.61 -0.24 0.74
CA PRO A 51 14.02 -1.44 0.13
C PRO A 51 14.44 -2.74 0.85
N PHE A 52 15.66 -2.81 1.40
CA PHE A 52 16.12 -4.00 2.12
C PHE A 52 15.25 -4.29 3.35
N PHE A 53 14.99 -3.28 4.17
CA PHE A 53 14.12 -3.43 5.34
C PHE A 53 12.64 -3.50 4.98
N CYS A 54 12.22 -2.87 3.86
CA CYS A 54 10.88 -3.04 3.35
C CYS A 54 10.54 -4.52 3.11
N ILE A 55 11.48 -5.29 2.53
CA ILE A 55 11.30 -6.74 2.32
C ILE A 55 11.00 -7.44 3.66
N VAL A 56 11.79 -7.16 4.69
CA VAL A 56 11.61 -7.72 6.03
C VAL A 56 10.24 -7.34 6.62
N GLY A 57 9.84 -6.08 6.47
CA GLY A 57 8.52 -5.60 6.88
C GLY A 57 7.39 -6.36 6.20
N CYS A 58 7.46 -6.52 4.87
CA CYS A 58 6.48 -7.26 4.07
C CYS A 58 6.34 -8.72 4.52
N PHE A 59 7.44 -9.39 4.85
CA PHE A 59 7.38 -10.73 5.45
C PHE A 59 6.66 -10.72 6.80
N GLY A 60 6.94 -9.75 7.68
CA GLY A 60 6.28 -9.62 8.97
C GLY A 60 4.75 -9.48 8.86
N LEU A 61 4.27 -8.64 7.93
CA LEU A 61 2.84 -8.54 7.65
C LEU A 61 2.28 -9.82 7.04
N GLY A 62 3.04 -10.50 6.17
CA GLY A 62 2.68 -11.81 5.63
C GLY A 62 2.41 -12.83 6.74
N PHE A 63 3.23 -12.86 7.79
CA PHE A 63 3.00 -13.75 8.94
C PHE A 63 1.72 -13.40 9.72
N ILE A 64 1.45 -12.11 9.97
CA ILE A 64 0.22 -11.66 10.62
C ILE A 64 -0.99 -12.06 9.76
N LEU A 65 -0.88 -11.84 8.45
CA LEU A 65 -1.92 -12.17 7.50
C LEU A 65 -2.11 -13.66 7.34
N ASP A 66 -1.13 -14.53 7.59
CA ASP A 66 -1.23 -16.00 7.45
C ASP A 66 -1.51 -16.75 8.77
N MET A 67 -1.91 -16.03 9.83
CA MET A 67 -2.26 -16.67 11.10
C MET A 67 -3.49 -17.59 10.96
N LYS A 68 -3.27 -18.90 11.06
CA LYS A 68 -4.28 -19.96 10.94
C LYS A 68 -5.34 -20.00 12.05
N GLY A 69 -5.15 -19.25 13.13
CA GLY A 69 -6.05 -19.25 14.30
C GLY A 69 -7.22 -18.26 14.23
N LEU A 70 -7.32 -17.43 13.19
CA LEU A 70 -8.31 -16.36 13.08
C LEU A 70 -9.15 -16.49 11.79
N SER A 71 -10.43 -16.11 11.86
CA SER A 71 -11.29 -16.05 10.67
C SER A 71 -10.74 -15.06 9.64
N GLN A 72 -10.96 -15.33 8.35
CA GLN A 72 -10.44 -14.53 7.25
C GLN A 72 -10.82 -13.05 7.36
N ARG A 73 -12.07 -12.78 7.75
CA ARG A 73 -12.56 -11.43 8.00
C ARG A 73 -11.82 -10.71 9.12
N ARG A 74 -11.46 -11.42 10.20
CA ARG A 74 -10.72 -10.83 11.33
C ARG A 74 -9.25 -10.59 10.97
N ARG A 75 -8.64 -11.47 10.16
CA ARG A 75 -7.31 -11.27 9.58
C ARG A 75 -7.28 -10.03 8.68
N ALA A 76 -8.29 -9.86 7.82
CA ALA A 76 -8.45 -8.67 6.99
C ALA A 76 -8.60 -7.39 7.83
N GLN A 77 -9.44 -7.41 8.87
CA GLN A 77 -9.58 -6.26 9.77
C GLN A 77 -8.27 -5.91 10.50
N ILE A 78 -7.59 -6.90 11.08
CA ILE A 78 -6.31 -6.68 11.77
C ILE A 78 -5.26 -6.14 10.79
N GLY A 79 -5.13 -6.75 9.61
CA GLY A 79 -4.23 -6.29 8.57
C GLY A 79 -4.50 -4.85 8.15
N LEU A 80 -5.78 -4.48 7.95
CA LEU A 80 -6.17 -3.11 7.63
C LEU A 80 -5.78 -2.16 8.77
N TYR A 81 -6.12 -2.46 10.02
CA TYR A 81 -5.77 -1.60 11.15
C TYR A 81 -4.26 -1.44 11.31
N THR A 82 -3.48 -2.51 11.19
CA THR A 82 -2.01 -2.46 11.24
C THR A 82 -1.47 -1.54 10.15
N VAL A 83 -1.89 -1.73 8.90
CA VAL A 83 -1.41 -0.91 7.77
C VAL A 83 -1.81 0.55 7.94
N VAL A 84 -3.06 0.83 8.34
CA VAL A 84 -3.58 2.18 8.50
C VAL A 84 -2.88 2.91 9.65
N ILE A 85 -2.76 2.28 10.82
CA ILE A 85 -2.13 2.89 12.00
C ILE A 85 -0.67 3.21 11.70
N LEU A 86 0.06 2.26 11.09
CA LEU A 86 1.45 2.49 10.72
C LEU A 86 1.58 3.62 9.70
N ASN A 87 0.75 3.66 8.67
CA ASN A 87 0.78 4.74 7.69
C ASN A 87 0.45 6.09 8.33
N VAL A 88 -0.64 6.20 9.09
CA VAL A 88 -1.06 7.44 9.77
C VAL A 88 0.03 7.95 10.72
N ALA A 89 0.65 7.07 11.52
CA ALA A 89 1.74 7.44 12.40
C ALA A 89 2.92 8.05 11.63
N VAL A 90 3.29 7.45 10.49
CA VAL A 90 4.35 7.96 9.63
C VAL A 90 3.97 9.27 8.96
N TYR A 91 2.73 9.44 8.47
CA TYR A 91 2.26 10.71 7.91
C TYR A 91 2.33 11.84 8.92
N ILE A 92 1.85 11.60 10.15
CA ILE A 92 1.90 12.59 11.23
C ILE A 92 3.36 12.97 11.52
N TRP A 93 4.25 11.98 11.62
CA TRP A 93 5.67 12.24 11.82
C TRP A 93 6.27 13.06 10.67
N SER A 94 6.02 12.70 9.42
CA SER A 94 6.49 13.44 8.25
C SER A 94 5.97 14.88 8.22
N ILE A 95 4.71 15.13 8.58
CA ILE A 95 4.15 16.48 8.65
C ILE A 95 4.83 17.31 9.76
N ILE A 96 5.08 16.71 10.93
CA ILE A 96 5.80 17.38 12.02
C ILE A 96 7.22 17.74 11.58
N MET A 97 7.91 16.84 10.89
CA MET A 97 9.27 17.07 10.41
C MET A 97 9.31 18.13 9.30
N GLN A 98 8.39 18.05 8.33
CA GLN A 98 8.26 19.05 7.29
C GLN A 98 7.95 20.44 7.87
N SER A 99 7.09 20.52 8.89
CA SER A 99 6.79 21.79 9.58
C SER A 99 8.02 22.35 10.30
N LYS A 100 8.88 21.50 10.87
CA LYS A 100 10.16 21.92 11.46
C LYS A 100 11.13 22.45 10.40
N PHE A 101 11.28 21.77 9.27
CA PHE A 101 12.16 22.22 8.19
C PHE A 101 11.67 23.49 7.48
N ASN A 102 10.36 23.70 7.40
CA ASN A 102 9.80 24.94 6.88
C ASN A 102 10.07 26.14 7.82
N ARG A 103 10.17 25.90 9.13
CA ARG A 103 10.51 26.94 10.12
C ARG A 103 12.01 27.20 10.25
N ALA A 104 12.83 26.16 10.07
CA ALA A 104 14.28 26.23 10.16
C ALA A 104 14.86 25.34 9.05
N ASP A 105 15.35 25.97 7.99
CA ASP A 105 15.96 25.28 6.86
C ASP A 105 17.18 24.48 7.37
N PRO A 106 17.16 23.13 7.31
CA PRO A 106 18.24 22.30 7.86
C PRO A 106 19.50 22.34 7.01
N GLY A 107 19.48 22.98 5.83
CA GLY A 107 20.53 22.83 4.82
C GLY A 107 20.58 21.42 4.26
N ALA A 108 21.71 21.06 3.64
CA ALA A 108 21.90 19.72 3.07
C ALA A 108 22.38 18.75 4.15
N ILE A 109 21.48 17.91 4.66
CA ILE A 109 21.77 16.91 5.70
C ILE A 109 22.66 15.81 5.10
N ASP A 110 23.87 15.63 5.65
CA ASP A 110 24.75 14.51 5.29
C ASP A 110 24.57 13.32 6.26
N TRP A 111 25.06 12.14 5.90
CA TRP A 111 24.92 10.92 6.71
C TRP A 111 25.64 10.97 8.08
N ASP A 112 26.61 11.87 8.22
CA ASP A 112 27.39 12.08 9.45
C ASP A 112 26.72 13.10 10.41
N ASP A 113 25.65 13.76 9.97
CA ASP A 113 24.91 14.69 10.81
C ASP A 113 24.03 13.97 11.82
N SER A 114 24.02 14.48 13.06
CA SER A 114 23.11 14.00 14.12
C SER A 114 21.62 14.11 13.74
N LEU A 115 21.28 15.01 12.82
CA LEU A 115 19.94 15.18 12.26
C LEU A 115 19.56 14.11 11.23
N TYR A 116 20.51 13.37 10.67
CA TYR A 116 20.26 12.38 9.62
C TYR A 116 19.27 11.31 10.08
N ALA A 117 19.53 10.64 11.20
CA ALA A 117 18.68 9.55 11.67
C ALA A 117 17.23 9.99 11.91
N SER A 118 17.04 11.12 12.61
CA SER A 118 15.71 11.65 12.93
C SER A 118 14.92 12.08 11.69
N SER A 119 15.61 12.63 10.69
CA SER A 119 15.00 13.15 9.46
C SER A 119 14.79 12.06 8.40
N PHE A 120 15.60 11.00 8.45
CA PHE A 120 15.55 9.85 7.55
C PHE A 120 14.49 8.82 7.98
N LEU A 121 14.27 8.63 9.28
CA LEU A 121 13.30 7.64 9.80
C LEU A 121 11.89 7.77 9.19
N PRO A 122 11.28 8.97 9.06
CA PRO A 122 9.97 9.10 8.42
C PRO A 122 9.97 8.69 6.94
N TYR A 123 11.08 8.94 6.23
CA TYR A 123 11.25 8.49 4.85
C TYR A 123 11.37 6.96 4.77
N PHE A 124 12.20 6.39 5.62
CA PHE A 124 12.40 4.95 5.73
C PHE A 124 11.09 4.20 6.05
N PHE A 125 10.34 4.70 7.03
CA PHE A 125 9.08 4.08 7.40
C PHE A 125 8.03 4.21 6.31
N VAL A 126 7.92 5.33 5.58
CA VAL A 126 6.93 5.39 4.48
C VAL A 126 7.28 4.41 3.36
N GLN A 127 8.57 4.26 3.05
CA GLN A 127 9.06 3.29 2.07
C GLN A 127 8.78 1.84 2.50
N THR A 128 8.53 1.62 3.80
CA THR A 128 8.15 0.32 4.34
C THR A 128 6.63 0.17 4.41
N THR A 129 5.90 1.17 4.92
CA THR A 129 4.43 1.12 5.12
C THR A 129 3.65 1.20 3.82
N GLY A 130 4.23 1.82 2.78
CA GLY A 130 3.65 1.88 1.44
C GLY A 130 3.55 0.50 0.80
N PRO A 131 4.65 -0.24 0.58
CA PRO A 131 4.60 -1.58 0.02
C PRO A 131 3.83 -2.58 0.89
N LEU A 132 3.86 -2.41 2.21
CA LEU A 132 2.99 -3.15 3.13
C LEU A 132 1.51 -2.99 2.77
N SER A 133 1.07 -1.77 2.46
CA SER A 133 -0.32 -1.50 2.03
C SER A 133 -0.67 -2.17 0.70
N GLN A 134 0.31 -2.36 -0.18
CA GLN A 134 0.15 -3.04 -1.47
C GLN A 134 0.02 -4.54 -1.28
N SER A 135 0.95 -5.15 -0.53
CA SER A 135 0.90 -6.57 -0.22
C SER A 135 -0.40 -6.96 0.48
N TYR A 136 -0.87 -6.13 1.43
CA TYR A 136 -2.18 -6.30 2.05
C TYR A 136 -3.32 -6.29 1.02
N MET A 137 -3.30 -5.33 0.10
CA MET A 137 -4.38 -5.18 -0.87
C MET A 137 -4.39 -6.30 -1.91
N TYR A 138 -3.21 -6.74 -2.39
CA TYR A 138 -3.10 -7.93 -3.24
C TYR A 138 -3.61 -9.19 -2.53
N TRP A 139 -3.28 -9.36 -1.25
CA TRP A 139 -3.81 -10.46 -0.44
C TRP A 139 -5.34 -10.38 -0.31
N LEU A 140 -5.88 -9.19 -0.05
CA LEU A 140 -7.32 -8.98 0.06
C LEU A 140 -8.01 -9.27 -1.28
N LEU A 141 -7.53 -8.74 -2.40
CA LEU A 141 -8.07 -9.02 -3.74
C LEU A 141 -8.06 -10.52 -4.06
N SER A 142 -6.97 -11.21 -3.71
CA SER A 142 -6.84 -12.65 -3.91
C SER A 142 -7.85 -13.44 -3.07
N SER A 143 -8.24 -12.94 -1.90
CA SER A 143 -9.21 -13.61 -1.02
C SER A 143 -10.65 -13.59 -1.55
N PHE A 144 -10.96 -12.73 -2.52
CA PHE A 144 -12.29 -12.65 -3.15
C PHE A 144 -12.35 -13.36 -4.52
N ALA A 145 -11.21 -13.74 -5.09
CA ALA A 145 -11.18 -14.39 -6.39
C ALA A 145 -11.68 -15.85 -6.26
N THR A 146 -12.58 -16.26 -7.16
CA THR A 146 -13.07 -17.65 -7.24
C THR A 146 -12.18 -18.53 -8.12
N ASP A 147 -11.53 -17.93 -9.12
CA ASP A 147 -10.63 -18.62 -10.06
C ASP A 147 -9.29 -17.89 -10.19
N ALA A 148 -8.22 -18.63 -10.50
CA ALA A 148 -6.89 -18.08 -10.76
C ALA A 148 -6.91 -17.01 -11.88
N GLN A 149 -7.73 -17.22 -12.92
CA GLN A 149 -7.87 -16.26 -14.01
C GLN A 149 -8.56 -14.96 -13.58
N GLU A 150 -9.50 -15.02 -12.63
CA GLU A 150 -10.12 -13.82 -12.05
C GLU A 150 -9.14 -13.08 -11.14
N ASN A 151 -8.34 -13.80 -10.36
CA ASN A 151 -7.30 -13.19 -9.52
C ASN A 151 -6.28 -12.40 -10.35
N VAL A 152 -5.75 -12.99 -11.42
CA VAL A 152 -4.81 -12.32 -12.33
C VAL A 152 -5.43 -11.06 -12.93
N ARG A 153 -6.71 -11.11 -13.33
CA ARG A 153 -7.41 -9.95 -13.91
C ARG A 153 -7.63 -8.84 -12.88
N ASN A 154 -7.99 -9.18 -11.65
CA ASN A 154 -8.17 -8.22 -10.56
C ASN A 154 -6.83 -7.56 -10.20
N GLY A 155 -5.77 -8.36 -10.06
CA GLY A 155 -4.42 -7.86 -9.79
C GLY A 155 -3.87 -6.97 -10.91
N ALA A 156 -4.11 -7.32 -12.17
CA ALA A 156 -3.72 -6.50 -13.32
C ALA A 156 -4.49 -5.17 -13.36
N ALA A 157 -5.81 -5.19 -13.13
CA ALA A 157 -6.61 -3.96 -13.06
C ALA A 157 -6.15 -3.04 -11.92
N PHE A 158 -5.84 -3.61 -10.75
CA PHE A 158 -5.28 -2.89 -9.62
C PHE A 158 -3.95 -2.23 -9.99
N ARG A 159 -3.03 -2.99 -10.63
CA ARG A 159 -1.72 -2.48 -11.08
C ARG A 159 -1.83 -1.33 -12.07
N CYS A 160 -2.82 -1.36 -12.96
CA CYS A 160 -3.09 -0.25 -13.88
C CYS A 160 -3.49 1.03 -13.15
N ILE A 161 -4.36 0.94 -12.13
CA ILE A 161 -4.80 2.10 -11.35
C ILE A 161 -3.65 2.67 -10.53
N GLU A 162 -2.81 1.80 -9.96
CA GLU A 162 -1.59 2.22 -9.26
C GLU A 162 -0.64 3.00 -10.17
N ALA A 163 -0.43 2.53 -11.41
CA ALA A 163 0.43 3.21 -12.39
C ALA A 163 -0.13 4.60 -12.75
N VAL A 164 -1.45 4.75 -12.85
CA VAL A 164 -2.09 6.06 -13.02
C VAL A 164 -1.84 6.96 -11.80
N GLY A 165 -1.98 6.41 -10.58
CA GLY A 165 -1.66 7.13 -9.34
C GLY A 165 -0.21 7.63 -9.30
N GLN A 166 0.75 6.80 -9.72
CA GLN A 166 2.16 7.19 -9.87
C GLN A 166 2.34 8.33 -10.87
N ALA A 167 1.74 8.21 -12.05
CA ALA A 167 1.86 9.24 -13.10
C ALA A 167 1.32 10.59 -12.62
N VAL A 168 0.18 10.60 -11.91
CA VAL A 168 -0.38 11.83 -11.33
C VAL A 168 0.49 12.36 -10.21
N ALA A 169 1.04 11.51 -9.34
CA ALA A 169 1.92 11.94 -8.26
C ALA A 169 3.19 12.61 -8.78
N TYR A 170 3.85 12.02 -9.78
CA TYR A 170 5.03 12.64 -10.41
C TYR A 170 4.65 13.92 -11.17
N GLY A 171 3.52 13.95 -11.88
CA GLY A 171 3.05 15.15 -12.57
C GLY A 171 2.65 16.30 -11.63
N MET A 172 2.06 15.99 -10.47
CA MET A 172 1.78 16.99 -9.44
C MET A 172 3.09 17.55 -8.86
N ASN A 173 4.07 16.68 -8.66
CA ASN A 173 5.35 17.03 -8.06
C ASN A 173 6.22 17.93 -8.96
N THR A 174 6.14 17.78 -10.29
CA THR A 174 6.83 18.69 -11.23
C THR A 174 6.23 20.10 -11.27
N GLN A 175 4.95 20.25 -10.93
CA GLN A 175 4.27 21.55 -10.88
C GLN A 175 4.31 22.17 -9.46
N THR A 176 4.40 21.34 -8.42
CA THR A 176 4.41 21.74 -7.00
C THR A 176 5.83 21.88 -6.47
N THR A 177 6.71 22.50 -7.26
CA THR A 177 8.12 22.74 -6.91
C THR A 177 8.30 23.55 -5.62
N ASN A 178 7.26 24.24 -5.15
CA ASN A 178 7.38 25.25 -4.10
C ASN A 178 7.07 24.77 -2.67
N ASP A 179 6.42 23.61 -2.45
CA ASP A 179 6.21 23.12 -1.07
C ASP A 179 5.88 21.60 -0.99
N PRO A 180 6.82 20.75 -0.49
CA PRO A 180 6.56 19.34 -0.20
C PRO A 180 5.37 19.11 0.75
N MET A 181 5.00 20.12 1.55
CA MET A 181 3.89 20.05 2.51
C MET A 181 2.52 19.87 1.82
N VAL A 182 2.34 20.41 0.62
CA VAL A 182 1.11 20.19 -0.17
C VAL A 182 0.98 18.72 -0.58
N GLY A 183 2.08 18.09 -1.01
CA GLY A 183 2.09 16.67 -1.36
C GLY A 183 1.76 15.77 -0.17
N PHE A 184 2.27 16.09 1.01
CA PHE A 184 1.96 15.35 2.24
C PHE A 184 0.49 15.45 2.61
N CYS A 185 -0.09 16.66 2.55
CA CYS A 185 -1.50 16.89 2.84
C CYS A 185 -2.43 16.20 1.83
N VAL A 186 -2.12 16.27 0.53
CA VAL A 186 -2.93 15.60 -0.52
C VAL A 186 -2.89 14.09 -0.34
N THR A 187 -1.72 13.52 -0.07
CA THR A 187 -1.57 12.08 0.16
C THR A 187 -2.30 11.63 1.43
N PHE A 188 -2.26 12.43 2.49
CA PHE A 188 -2.99 12.15 3.72
C PHE A 188 -4.51 12.26 3.55
N ALA A 189 -4.99 13.26 2.81
CA ALA A 189 -6.40 13.39 2.48
C ALA A 189 -6.90 12.22 1.62
N LEU A 190 -6.09 11.80 0.63
CA LEU A 190 -6.37 10.61 -0.18
C LEU A 190 -6.42 9.33 0.66
N LEU A 191 -5.54 9.16 1.66
CA LEU A 191 -5.62 8.04 2.62
C LEU A 191 -6.96 8.07 3.37
N GLY A 192 -7.35 9.23 3.90
CA GLY A 192 -8.62 9.41 4.60
C GLY A 192 -9.82 9.07 3.71
N ALA A 193 -9.80 9.52 2.46
CA ALA A 193 -10.85 9.22 1.48
C ALA A 193 -10.86 7.72 1.08
N ALA A 194 -9.71 7.09 0.96
CA ALA A 194 -9.55 5.67 0.62
C ALA A 194 -9.89 4.73 1.78
N LEU A 195 -9.85 5.21 3.03
CA LEU A 195 -10.19 4.44 4.23
C LEU A 195 -11.67 4.03 4.27
N CYS A 196 -12.57 4.96 3.95
CA CYS A 196 -14.02 4.70 3.94
C CYS A 196 -14.42 3.49 3.07
N PRO A 197 -14.03 3.42 1.77
CA PRO A 197 -14.35 2.28 0.93
C PRO A 197 -13.60 1.01 1.36
N MET A 198 -12.39 1.13 1.93
CA MET A 198 -11.64 -0.02 2.45
C MET A 198 -12.34 -0.70 3.63
N ILE A 199 -12.86 0.09 4.59
CA ILE A 199 -13.58 -0.45 5.75
C ILE A 199 -14.86 -1.16 5.29
N MET A 200 -15.56 -0.61 4.29
CA MET A 200 -16.71 -1.27 3.68
C MET A 200 -16.32 -2.59 2.98
N LEU A 201 -15.20 -2.60 2.25
CA LEU A 201 -14.73 -3.79 1.54
C LEU A 201 -14.32 -4.91 2.52
N VAL A 202 -13.57 -4.57 3.57
CA VAL A 202 -13.15 -5.51 4.61
C VAL A 202 -14.35 -6.10 5.35
N ASN A 203 -15.40 -5.29 5.61
CA ASN A 203 -16.63 -5.80 6.22
C ASN A 203 -17.46 -6.69 5.29
N THR A 204 -17.22 -6.63 3.99
CA THR A 204 -17.85 -7.51 2.99
C THR A 204 -16.99 -8.75 2.69
N THR A 205 -15.84 -8.90 3.36
CA THR A 205 -14.93 -10.04 3.13
C THR A 205 -15.58 -11.35 3.60
N PRO A 206 -15.68 -12.37 2.73
CA PRO A 206 -16.24 -13.66 3.08
C PRO A 206 -15.46 -14.32 4.23
N ASP A 207 -16.15 -15.04 5.11
CA ASP A 207 -15.51 -15.74 6.23
C ASP A 207 -14.64 -16.93 5.78
N ARG A 208 -14.84 -17.42 4.56
CA ARG A 208 -14.03 -18.45 3.87
C ARG A 208 -13.64 -17.98 2.47
N ILE A 209 -12.43 -18.31 2.04
CA ILE A 209 -11.93 -17.95 0.70
C ILE A 209 -12.80 -18.68 -0.34
N PRO A 210 -13.46 -17.97 -1.28
CA PRO A 210 -14.31 -18.60 -2.30
C PRO A 210 -13.58 -19.63 -3.16
N ALA A 211 -12.30 -19.42 -3.44
CA ALA A 211 -11.46 -20.39 -4.15
C ALA A 211 -11.32 -21.73 -3.41
N ASP A 212 -11.25 -21.73 -2.07
CA ASP A 212 -11.14 -22.96 -1.28
C ASP A 212 -12.44 -23.77 -1.35
N ILE A 213 -13.59 -23.10 -1.39
CA ILE A 213 -14.91 -23.75 -1.52
C ILE A 213 -15.04 -24.41 -2.90
N VAL A 214 -14.62 -23.71 -3.96
CA VAL A 214 -14.63 -24.25 -5.32
C VAL A 214 -13.64 -25.41 -5.48
N ALA A 215 -12.47 -25.33 -4.84
CA ALA A 215 -11.49 -26.42 -4.81
C ALA A 215 -12.04 -27.66 -4.07
N GLU A 216 -12.67 -27.48 -2.91
CA GLU A 216 -13.34 -28.56 -2.18
C GLU A 216 -14.47 -29.21 -3.00
N GLU A 217 -15.27 -28.41 -3.72
CA GLU A 217 -16.30 -28.94 -4.64
C GLU A 217 -15.70 -29.72 -5.82
N GLN A 218 -14.59 -29.26 -6.39
CA GLN A 218 -13.89 -29.95 -7.47
C GLN A 218 -13.24 -31.26 -7.01
N ASP A 219 -12.63 -31.28 -5.82
CA ASP A 219 -12.03 -32.48 -5.25
C ASP A 219 -13.10 -33.50 -4.85
N ALA A 220 -14.23 -33.06 -4.28
CA ALA A 220 -15.38 -33.92 -4.00
C ALA A 220 -16.01 -34.48 -5.29
N ALA A 221 -16.04 -33.71 -6.38
CA ALA A 221 -16.49 -34.18 -7.68
C ALA A 221 -15.52 -35.22 -8.29
N ARG A 222 -14.20 -35.01 -8.17
CA ARG A 222 -13.19 -35.99 -8.62
C ARG A 222 -13.29 -37.31 -7.85
N GLN A 223 -13.42 -37.25 -6.54
CA GLN A 223 -13.58 -38.46 -5.70
C GLN A 223 -14.84 -39.26 -6.05
N LYS A 224 -15.94 -38.59 -6.45
CA LYS A 224 -17.15 -39.27 -6.93
C LYS A 224 -16.98 -39.95 -8.30
N ILE A 225 -16.08 -39.46 -9.14
CA ILE A 225 -15.82 -40.03 -10.47
C ILE A 225 -14.82 -41.19 -10.37
N GLU A 226 -13.82 -41.11 -9.49
CA GLU A 226 -12.82 -42.17 -9.27
C GLU A 226 -13.34 -43.32 -8.39
N GLY A 227 -14.43 -43.12 -7.65
CA GLY A 227 -15.10 -44.13 -6.82
C GLY A 227 -16.17 -44.96 -7.53
N VAL A 228 -16.31 -44.85 -8.84
CA VAL A 228 -17.22 -45.65 -9.72
C VAL A 228 -16.37 -46.50 -10.66
#